data_AF-A0A528GD28-F1
#
_entry.id   AF-A0A528GD28-F1
#
_cell.length_a   1.000
_cell.length_b   1.000
_cell.length_c   1.000
_cell.angle_alpha   90.00
_cell.angle_beta   90.00
_cell.angle_gamma   90.00
#
_symmetry.space_group_name_H-M   'P 1'
#
loop_
_entity.id
_entity.type
_entity.pdbx_description
1 polymer ?
#
loop_
_entity_poly.entity_id
_entity_poly.type
_entity_poly.pdbx_seq_one_letter_code
_entity_poly.pdbx_strand_id
1 'polypeptide(L)'
;IWPDSRSSDLGHALELSRRVFAAYRDDVVVQPYVTGRNARASFLGLKPGTGVEALGIVFVDSGSDFQTMEDSLALYGDTGEAARAARTYAEPVLLPVAASQPRADARIRRIAQSLIAGLG
;
A
#
# COMPACT_ATOMS: atom_id res chain seq x y z
N ILE A 1 1.59 2.78 8.29
CA ILE A 1 2.31 1.57 8.72
C ILE A 1 3.39 1.95 9.74
N TRP A 2 3.22 1.54 10.98
CA TRP A 2 4.17 1.78 12.09
C TRP A 2 5.20 0.64 12.21
N PRO A 3 6.33 0.83 12.91
CA PRO A 3 7.33 -0.22 13.12
C PRO A 3 6.77 -1.51 13.76
N ASP A 4 5.75 -1.38 14.59
CA ASP A 4 5.04 -2.48 15.26
C ASP A 4 3.88 -3.06 14.43
N SER A 5 3.67 -2.62 13.19
CA SER A 5 2.55 -3.11 12.36
C SER A 5 2.70 -4.56 11.88
N ARG A 6 3.84 -5.21 12.15
CA ARG A 6 4.01 -6.64 11.89
C ARG A 6 3.19 -7.44 12.91
N SER A 7 2.13 -8.10 12.43
CA SER A 7 1.27 -8.95 13.24
C SER A 7 1.30 -10.41 12.78
N SER A 8 1.15 -11.33 13.73
CA SER A 8 0.96 -12.77 13.51
C SER A 8 -0.30 -13.33 14.19
N ASP A 9 -1.08 -12.50 14.89
CA ASP A 9 -2.29 -12.89 15.61
C ASP A 9 -3.45 -11.91 15.37
N LEU A 10 -4.67 -12.40 15.58
CA LEU A 10 -5.89 -11.65 15.30
C LEU A 10 -6.12 -10.46 16.26
N GLY A 11 -5.66 -10.55 17.50
CA GLY A 11 -5.82 -9.50 18.49
C GLY A 11 -5.02 -8.25 18.11
N HIS A 12 -3.74 -8.45 17.79
CA HIS A 12 -2.87 -7.38 17.33
C HIS A 12 -3.31 -6.83 15.97
N ALA A 13 -3.79 -7.68 15.05
CA ALA A 13 -4.37 -7.22 13.77
C ALA A 13 -5.58 -6.29 13.97
N LEU A 14 -6.47 -6.60 14.91
CA LEU A 14 -7.63 -5.77 15.26
C LEU A 14 -7.20 -4.44 15.91
N GLU A 15 -6.20 -4.46 16.78
CA GLU A 15 -5.64 -3.23 17.36
C GLU A 15 -5.09 -2.30 16.27
N LEU A 16 -4.29 -2.84 15.34
CA LEU A 16 -3.75 -2.09 14.22
C LEU A 16 -4.86 -1.49 13.35
N SER A 17 -5.90 -2.26 13.02
CA SER A 17 -7.05 -1.77 12.26
C SER A 17 -7.74 -0.58 12.96
N ARG A 18 -7.98 -0.68 14.27
CA ARG A 18 -8.56 0.41 15.07
C ARG A 18 -7.67 1.64 15.14
N ARG A 19 -6.34 1.46 15.25
CA ARG A 19 -5.36 2.55 15.25
C ARG A 19 -5.38 3.30 13.92
N VAL A 20 -5.43 2.57 12.79
CA VAL A 20 -5.54 3.17 11.45
C VAL A 20 -6.83 3.98 11.32
N PHE A 21 -7.96 3.41 11.70
CA PHE A 21 -9.24 4.13 11.65
C PHE A 21 -9.24 5.37 12.55
N ALA A 22 -8.68 5.29 13.76
CA ALA A 22 -8.61 6.43 14.66
C ALA A 22 -7.77 7.58 14.10
N ALA A 23 -6.67 7.27 13.42
CA ALA A 23 -5.75 8.25 12.85
C ALA A 23 -6.23 8.84 11.51
N TYR A 24 -6.79 8.00 10.63
CA TYR A 24 -7.03 8.35 9.23
C TYR A 24 -8.49 8.22 8.79
N ARG A 25 -9.34 7.60 9.62
CA ARG A 25 -10.74 7.24 9.28
C ARG A 25 -10.85 6.24 8.12
N ASP A 26 -9.77 5.52 7.86
CA ASP A 26 -9.72 4.43 6.89
C ASP A 26 -10.08 3.10 7.54
N ASP A 27 -11.02 2.38 6.93
CA ASP A 27 -11.30 0.98 7.27
C ASP A 27 -10.26 0.08 6.59
N VAL A 28 -9.56 -0.75 7.39
CA VAL A 28 -8.49 -1.62 6.89
C VAL A 28 -8.59 -3.04 7.41
N VAL A 29 -8.24 -3.99 6.53
CA VAL A 29 -8.00 -5.40 6.89
C VAL A 29 -6.50 -5.61 7.04
N VAL A 30 -6.07 -6.08 8.20
CA VAL A 30 -4.67 -6.39 8.50
C VAL A 30 -4.45 -7.89 8.36
N GLN A 31 -3.42 -8.28 7.61
CA GLN A 31 -3.04 -9.68 7.39
C GLN A 31 -1.62 -9.96 7.94
N PRO A 32 -1.27 -11.23 8.20
CA PRO A 32 0.09 -11.60 8.53
C PRO A 32 1.10 -11.12 7.49
N TYR A 33 2.28 -10.76 7.96
CA TYR A 33 3.36 -10.33 7.08
C TYR A 33 3.83 -11.46 6.16
N VAL A 34 3.87 -11.19 4.86
CA VAL A 34 4.40 -12.10 3.83
C VAL A 34 5.70 -11.50 3.29
N THR A 35 6.80 -12.22 3.49
CA THR A 35 8.12 -11.85 2.95
C THR A 35 8.12 -11.85 1.43
N GLY A 36 8.81 -10.92 0.79
CA GLY A 36 8.93 -10.83 -0.65
C GLY A 36 9.00 -9.38 -1.12
N ARG A 37 8.76 -9.15 -2.41
CA ARG A 37 8.69 -7.78 -2.94
C ARG A 37 7.39 -7.10 -2.49
N ASN A 38 7.50 -5.86 -2.04
CA ASN A 38 6.36 -5.03 -1.70
C ASN A 38 5.51 -4.77 -2.96
N ALA A 39 4.32 -5.35 -3.01
CA ALA A 39 3.33 -5.09 -4.04
C ALA A 39 2.24 -4.17 -3.49
N ARG A 40 2.05 -3.02 -4.12
CA ARG A 40 0.97 -2.09 -3.82
C ARG A 40 -0.12 -2.20 -4.88
N ALA A 41 -1.34 -2.44 -4.42
CA ALA A 41 -2.55 -2.37 -5.23
C ALA A 41 -3.42 -1.24 -4.70
N SER A 42 -3.61 -0.18 -5.48
CA SER A 42 -4.39 0.98 -5.05
C SER A 42 -5.07 1.67 -6.22
N PHE A 43 -6.24 2.24 -5.94
CA PHE A 43 -6.91 3.17 -6.82
C PHE A 43 -6.46 4.60 -6.52
N LEU A 44 -6.22 5.41 -7.54
CA LEU A 44 -5.80 6.81 -7.40
C LEU A 44 -6.71 7.71 -8.24
N GLY A 45 -7.17 8.82 -7.65
CA GLY A 45 -7.92 9.86 -8.38
C GLY A 45 -9.20 9.36 -9.06
N LEU A 46 -9.94 8.47 -8.39
CA LEU A 46 -11.13 7.85 -8.97
C LEU A 46 -12.27 8.86 -9.22
N LYS A 47 -13.02 8.61 -10.30
CA LYS A 47 -14.31 9.25 -10.57
C LYS A 47 -15.46 8.27 -10.25
N PRO A 48 -16.66 8.75 -9.93
CA PRO A 48 -17.83 7.89 -9.81
C PRO A 48 -17.99 7.01 -11.07
N GLY A 49 -18.27 5.72 -10.87
CA GLY A 49 -18.42 4.74 -11.94
C GLY A 49 -17.13 4.13 -12.47
N THR A 50 -15.96 4.47 -11.91
CA THR A 50 -14.70 3.81 -12.26
C THR A 50 -14.67 2.38 -11.70
N GLY A 51 -14.36 1.40 -12.54
CA GLY A 51 -14.29 0.00 -12.15
C GLY A 51 -12.88 -0.46 -11.79
N VAL A 52 -12.74 -1.79 -11.63
CA VAL A 52 -11.49 -2.45 -11.23
C VAL A 52 -10.35 -2.28 -12.26
N GLU A 53 -10.66 -1.85 -13.48
CA GLU A 53 -9.68 -1.52 -14.51
C GLU A 53 -8.74 -0.39 -14.10
N ALA A 54 -9.17 0.54 -13.23
CA ALA A 54 -8.33 1.61 -12.72
C ALA A 54 -7.42 1.19 -11.56
N LEU A 55 -7.47 -0.08 -11.14
CA LEU A 55 -6.59 -0.59 -10.10
C LEU A 55 -5.15 -0.62 -10.61
N GLY A 56 -4.31 0.25 -10.06
CA GLY A 56 -2.87 0.22 -10.24
C GLY A 56 -2.25 -0.86 -9.36
N ILE A 57 -1.48 -1.77 -9.95
CA ILE A 57 -0.79 -2.85 -9.26
C ILE A 57 0.70 -2.78 -9.61
N VAL A 58 1.51 -2.39 -8.63
CA VAL A 58 2.94 -2.11 -8.82
C VAL A 58 3.77 -2.78 -7.72
N PHE A 59 4.97 -3.25 -8.07
CA PHE A 59 6.01 -3.44 -7.09
C PHE A 59 6.59 -2.08 -6.71
N VAL A 60 6.70 -1.83 -5.41
CA VAL A 60 7.34 -0.64 -4.85
C VAL A 60 8.74 -1.04 -4.43
N ASP A 61 9.74 -0.57 -5.16
CA ASP A 61 11.14 -0.80 -4.81
C ASP A 61 11.66 0.37 -3.98
N SER A 62 11.71 0.18 -2.65
CA SER A 62 12.21 1.18 -1.69
C SER A 62 13.57 0.81 -1.09
N GLY A 63 14.25 -0.23 -1.60
CA GLY A 63 15.48 -0.75 -1.01
C GLY A 63 15.29 -1.55 0.29
N SER A 64 14.04 -1.76 0.72
CA SER A 64 13.63 -2.54 1.88
C SER A 64 12.41 -3.41 1.54
N ASP A 65 12.11 -4.41 2.39
CA ASP A 65 10.95 -5.29 2.17
C ASP A 65 9.60 -4.56 2.31
N PHE A 66 9.56 -3.44 3.02
CA PHE A 66 8.39 -2.56 3.11
C PHE A 66 8.81 -1.13 3.45
N GLN A 67 7.98 -0.17 3.03
CA GLN A 67 8.12 1.24 3.36
C GLN A 67 7.24 1.58 4.57
N THR A 68 7.81 2.19 5.61
CA THR A 68 7.06 2.63 6.81
C THR A 68 6.30 3.93 6.55
N MET A 69 5.42 4.31 7.49
CA MET A 69 4.83 5.66 7.52
C MET A 69 5.91 6.72 7.72
N GLU A 70 6.93 6.44 8.52
CA GLU A 70 8.03 7.38 8.75
C GLU A 70 8.78 7.63 7.45
N ASP A 71 9.10 6.56 6.70
CA ASP A 71 9.68 6.67 5.36
C ASP A 71 8.76 7.44 4.41
N SER A 72 7.44 7.22 4.51
CA SER A 72 6.46 7.92 3.68
C SER A 72 6.34 9.40 4.06
N LEU A 73 6.34 9.74 5.35
CA LEU A 73 6.26 11.12 5.85
C LEU A 73 7.56 11.89 5.62
N ALA A 74 8.71 11.21 5.57
CA ALA A 74 9.95 11.81 5.09
C ALA A 74 9.86 12.18 3.60
N LEU A 75 8.92 11.59 2.83
CA LEU A 75 8.69 11.89 1.41
C LEU A 75 7.60 12.93 1.17
N TYR A 76 6.80 13.31 2.18
CA TYR A 76 5.66 14.22 2.02
C TYR A 76 5.65 15.36 3.06
N GLY A 77 5.13 16.54 2.69
CA GLY A 77 5.14 17.72 3.56
C GLY A 77 6.51 18.41 3.65
N ASP A 78 6.74 19.21 4.70
CA ASP A 78 7.94 20.05 4.84
C ASP A 78 9.27 19.26 4.81
N THR A 79 9.26 18.03 5.33
CA THR A 79 10.40 17.10 5.32
C THR A 79 10.72 16.57 3.92
N GLY A 80 9.69 16.24 3.13
CA GLY A 80 9.85 15.79 1.75
C GLY A 80 10.33 16.89 0.82
N GLU A 81 9.83 18.11 1.01
CA GLU A 81 10.31 19.30 0.30
C GLU A 81 11.78 19.61 0.64
N ALA A 82 12.18 19.50 1.92
CA ALA A 82 13.57 19.68 2.33
C ALA A 82 14.50 18.60 1.74
N ALA A 83 14.08 17.34 1.70
CA ALA A 83 14.85 16.23 1.11
C ALA A 83 14.97 16.35 -0.43
N ARG A 84 13.89 16.79 -1.10
CA ARG A 84 13.90 17.14 -2.54
C ARG A 84 14.86 18.29 -2.81
N ALA A 85 14.82 19.34 -2.00
CA ALA A 85 15.73 20.49 -2.08
C ALA A 85 17.19 20.09 -1.85
N ALA A 86 17.44 19.16 -0.91
CA ALA A 86 18.77 18.62 -0.60
C ALA A 86 19.28 17.55 -1.59
N ARG A 87 18.46 17.13 -2.58
CA ARG A 87 18.75 16.04 -3.53
C ARG A 87 19.09 14.69 -2.89
N THR A 88 18.73 14.48 -1.63
CA THR A 88 18.82 13.18 -0.95
C THR A 88 17.57 12.33 -1.17
N TYR A 89 16.63 12.85 -1.97
CA TYR A 89 15.38 12.23 -2.32
C TYR A 89 15.57 11.07 -3.30
N ALA A 90 15.15 9.87 -2.91
CA ALA A 90 15.08 8.69 -3.77
C ALA A 90 13.61 8.29 -3.93
N GLU A 91 13.04 8.48 -5.13
CA GLU A 91 11.70 7.98 -5.42
C GLU A 91 11.70 6.46 -5.46
N PRO A 92 10.73 5.81 -4.80
CA PRO A 92 10.54 4.38 -4.97
C PRO A 92 10.26 4.08 -6.44
N VAL A 93 10.97 3.10 -6.99
CA VAL A 93 10.75 2.69 -8.37
C VAL A 93 9.47 1.86 -8.42
N LEU A 94 8.49 2.32 -9.20
CA LEU A 94 7.23 1.62 -9.41
C LEU A 94 7.31 0.76 -10.66
N LEU A 95 7.26 -0.56 -10.48
CA LEU A 95 7.30 -1.51 -11.59
C LEU A 95 5.94 -2.19 -11.74
N PRO A 96 5.27 -2.13 -12.91
CA PRO A 96 4.00 -2.82 -13.11
C PRO A 96 4.14 -4.32 -12.84
N VAL A 97 3.29 -4.88 -11.97
CA VAL A 97 3.32 -6.32 -11.68
C VAL A 97 3.00 -7.11 -12.95
N ALA A 98 2.07 -6.64 -13.78
CA ALA A 98 1.71 -7.28 -15.04
C ALA A 98 2.90 -7.47 -16.01
N ALA A 99 3.92 -6.61 -15.96
CA ALA A 99 5.08 -6.69 -16.85
C ALA A 99 5.99 -7.90 -16.55
N SER A 100 5.99 -8.40 -15.31
CA SER A 100 6.84 -9.52 -14.88
C SER A 100 6.04 -10.73 -14.41
N GLN A 101 4.87 -10.51 -13.82
CA GLN A 101 4.03 -11.54 -13.19
C GLN A 101 2.54 -11.34 -13.57
N PRO A 102 2.15 -11.56 -14.85
CA PRO A 102 0.79 -11.32 -15.33
C PRO A 102 -0.27 -12.18 -14.62
N ARG A 103 0.09 -13.40 -14.19
CA ARG A 103 -0.82 -14.25 -13.41
C ARG A 103 -1.10 -13.69 -12.01
N ALA A 104 -0.10 -13.08 -11.37
CA ALA A 104 -0.26 -12.47 -10.06
C ALA A 104 -1.14 -11.21 -10.15
N ASP A 105 -0.91 -10.34 -11.14
CA ASP A 105 -1.76 -9.18 -11.44
C ASP A 105 -3.23 -9.59 -11.61
N ALA A 106 -3.50 -10.58 -12.46
CA ALA A 106 -4.86 -11.07 -12.70
C ALA A 106 -5.52 -11.63 -11.43
N ARG A 107 -4.75 -12.30 -10.55
CA ARG A 107 -5.26 -12.81 -9.28
C ARG A 107 -5.61 -11.68 -8.30
N ILE A 108 -4.74 -10.69 -8.18
CA ILE A 108 -4.96 -9.50 -7.34
C ILE A 108 -6.22 -8.75 -7.80
N ARG A 109 -6.38 -8.51 -9.11
CA ARG A 109 -7.60 -7.88 -9.66
C ARG A 109 -8.87 -8.64 -9.30
N ARG A 110 -8.84 -9.98 -9.40
CA ARG A 110 -9.99 -10.82 -9.04
C ARG A 110 -10.33 -10.69 -7.55
N ILE A 111 -9.32 -10.68 -6.67
CA ILE A 111 -9.53 -10.49 -5.24
C ILE A 111 -10.15 -9.12 -4.97
N ALA A 112 -9.58 -8.05 -5.55
CA ALA A 112 -10.11 -6.70 -5.40
C ALA A 112 -11.57 -6.60 -5.86
N GLN A 113 -11.89 -7.19 -7.02
CA GLN A 113 -13.26 -7.23 -7.53
C GLN A 113 -14.23 -7.96 -6.57
N SER A 114 -13.82 -9.09 -6.00
CA SER A 114 -14.63 -9.80 -5.00
C SER A 114 -14.82 -9.00 -3.72
N LEU A 115 -13.80 -8.28 -3.27
CA LEU A 115 -13.89 -7.43 -2.07
C LEU A 115 -14.82 -6.25 -2.30
N ILE A 116 -14.69 -5.54 -3.43
CA ILE A 116 -15.60 -4.43 -3.80
C ILE A 116 -17.04 -4.94 -3.89
N ALA A 117 -17.28 -6.04 -4.62
CA ALA A 117 -18.63 -6.58 -4.75
C ALA A 117 -19.24 -7.05 -3.41
N GLY A 118 -18.41 -7.51 -2.46
CA GLY A 118 -18.85 -8.07 -1.18
C GLY A 118 -18.92 -7.07 -0.03
N LEU A 119 -18.11 -6.01 -0.05
CA LEU A 119 -17.97 -5.04 1.04
C LEU A 119 -18.48 -3.64 0.68
N GLY A 120 -18.62 -3.30 -0.62
CA GLY A 120 -19.12 -2.02 -1.13
C GLY A 120 -18.09 -1.23 -1.92
#